data_AF-A0A925VMD3-F1
#
_entry.id   AF-A0A925VMD3-F1
#
_cell.length_a   1.000
_cell.length_b   1.000
_cell.length_c   1.000
_cell.angle_alpha   90.00
_cell.angle_beta   90.00
_cell.angle_gamma   90.00
#
_symmetry.space_group_name_H-M   'P 1'
#
loop_
_entity.id
_entity.type
_entity.pdbx_description
1 polymer ?
#
loop_
_entity_poly.entity_id
_entity_poly.type
_entity_poly.pdbx_seq_one_letter_code
_entity_poly.pdbx_strand_id
1 'polypeptide(L)'
;MSQLLPLVGPTRPDDHEVTASIITIQKVRVKDQHLACEFTEQRTQDAPPRAFALTCAEQIHLDLAHVLSRLVPHLCLLTEQLTETPDFWPDVAEELPTRFELFTVTGFSMGKGQGGVTLVGQRTLTGNKVL
;
A
#
# COMPACT_ATOMS: atom_id res chain seq x y z
N MET A 1 17.71 -3.37 24.37
CA MET A 1 18.31 -3.37 23.02
C MET A 1 17.49 -4.31 22.17
N SER A 2 16.60 -3.79 21.33
CA SER A 2 15.69 -4.61 20.52
C SER A 2 16.46 -5.25 19.38
N GLN A 3 16.56 -6.58 19.41
CA GLN A 3 17.07 -7.37 18.30
C GLN A 3 16.11 -7.20 17.11
N LEU A 4 16.57 -6.48 16.08
CA LEU A 4 15.91 -6.45 14.79
C LEU A 4 15.99 -7.87 14.21
N LEU A 5 14.84 -8.51 14.03
CA LEU A 5 14.75 -9.80 13.36
C LEU A 5 15.25 -9.65 11.92
N PRO A 6 15.97 -10.66 11.39
CA PRO A 6 16.52 -10.60 10.04
C PRO A 6 15.38 -10.43 9.03
N LEU A 7 15.51 -9.41 8.17
CA LEU A 7 14.67 -9.28 6.98
C LEU A 7 14.86 -10.56 6.15
N VAL A 8 13.82 -11.39 6.06
CA VAL A 8 13.79 -12.52 5.14
C VAL A 8 13.52 -11.96 3.74
N GLY A 9 14.58 -11.54 3.09
CA GLY A 9 14.69 -11.29 1.66
C GLY A 9 15.96 -11.99 1.15
N PRO A 10 16.01 -12.44 -0.12
CA PRO A 10 17.12 -13.28 -0.57
C PRO A 10 18.43 -12.49 -0.55
N THR A 11 19.31 -12.81 0.40
CA THR A 11 20.69 -12.33 0.46
C THR A 11 21.58 -13.13 -0.49
N ARG A 12 22.22 -12.39 -1.42
CA ARG A 12 23.54 -12.60 -2.08
C ARG A 12 24.49 -13.66 -1.46
N PRO A 13 25.59 -14.04 -2.16
CA PRO A 13 25.73 -14.60 -3.51
C PRO A 13 26.52 -15.94 -3.45
N ASP A 14 26.53 -16.64 -2.31
CA ASP A 14 27.35 -17.84 -2.08
C ASP A 14 26.58 -19.03 -1.47
N ASP A 15 25.25 -18.96 -1.37
CA ASP A 15 24.43 -20.07 -0.91
C ASP A 15 23.79 -20.81 -2.09
N HIS A 16 24.11 -22.10 -2.17
CA HIS A 16 23.64 -23.10 -3.12
C HIS A 16 22.23 -22.87 -3.67
N GLU A 17 22.14 -22.64 -4.99
CA GLU A 17 20.94 -22.71 -5.84
C GLU A 17 19.61 -22.30 -5.18
N VAL A 18 19.54 -21.09 -4.61
CA VAL A 18 18.25 -20.48 -4.30
C VAL A 18 17.55 -20.22 -5.64
N THR A 19 16.61 -21.08 -6.00
CA THR A 19 15.80 -20.91 -7.21
C THR A 19 15.03 -19.60 -7.06
N ALA A 20 15.55 -18.53 -7.68
CA ALA A 20 15.03 -17.18 -7.54
C ALA A 20 13.59 -17.16 -8.07
N SER A 21 12.63 -17.13 -7.14
CA SER A 21 11.22 -17.07 -7.49
C SER A 21 10.85 -15.63 -7.85
N ILE A 22 10.26 -15.45 -9.03
CA ILE A 22 9.76 -14.16 -9.50
C ILE A 22 8.43 -13.91 -8.80
N ILE A 23 8.42 -12.96 -7.86
CA ILE A 23 7.22 -12.53 -7.14
C ILE A 23 6.66 -11.30 -7.85
N THR A 24 5.46 -11.44 -8.40
CA THR A 24 4.69 -10.32 -8.97
C THR A 24 3.56 -9.97 -8.02
N ILE A 25 3.66 -8.83 -7.34
CA ILE A 25 2.58 -8.30 -6.51
C ILE A 25 1.45 -7.82 -7.41
N GLN A 26 0.23 -8.29 -7.18
CA GLN A 26 -0.96 -7.90 -7.94
C GLN A 26 -1.76 -6.82 -7.21
N LYS A 27 -1.91 -6.96 -5.89
CA LYS A 27 -2.74 -6.06 -5.09
C LYS A 27 -2.25 -6.02 -3.65
N VAL A 28 -2.19 -4.83 -3.07
CA VAL A 28 -1.94 -4.64 -1.64
C VAL A 28 -3.05 -3.76 -1.07
N ARG A 29 -3.64 -4.16 0.05
CA ARG A 29 -4.68 -3.38 0.72
C ARG A 29 -4.54 -3.47 2.23
N VAL A 30 -5.02 -2.45 2.90
CA VAL A 30 -5.30 -2.46 4.33
C VAL A 30 -6.78 -2.78 4.49
N LYS A 31 -7.09 -3.86 5.21
CA LYS A 31 -8.45 -4.24 5.56
C LYS A 31 -8.51 -4.49 7.06
N ASP A 32 -9.46 -3.85 7.75
CA ASP A 32 -9.64 -3.99 9.20
C ASP A 32 -8.34 -3.72 9.99
N GLN A 33 -7.53 -2.75 9.54
CA GLN A 33 -6.19 -2.42 10.05
C GLN A 33 -5.12 -3.50 9.84
N HIS A 34 -5.35 -4.48 8.97
CA HIS A 34 -4.38 -5.53 8.63
C HIS A 34 -3.95 -5.42 7.17
N LEU A 35 -2.67 -5.68 6.88
CA LEU A 35 -2.17 -5.75 5.51
C LEU A 35 -2.61 -7.04 4.84
N ALA A 36 -3.22 -6.94 3.67
CA ALA A 36 -3.49 -8.07 2.79
C ALA A 36 -2.78 -7.86 1.44
N CYS A 37 -2.14 -8.90 0.94
CA CYS A 37 -1.39 -8.90 -0.30
C CYS A 37 -1.80 -10.09 -1.17
N GLU A 38 -2.14 -9.82 -2.43
CA GLU A 38 -2.34 -10.81 -3.48
C GLU A 38 -1.14 -10.73 -4.43
N PHE A 39 -0.44 -11.85 -4.62
CA PHE A 39 0.73 -11.92 -5.49
C PHE A 39 0.79 -13.25 -6.23
N THR A 40 1.55 -13.28 -7.32
CA THR A 40 1.91 -14.51 -8.00
C THR A 40 3.38 -14.82 -7.84
N GLU A 41 3.70 -16.08 -7.59
CA GLU A 41 5.06 -16.60 -7.57
C GLU A 41 5.29 -17.47 -8.82
N GLN A 42 6.40 -17.23 -9.51
CA GLN A 42 6.93 -18.09 -10.57
C GLN A 42 8.32 -18.58 -10.16
N ARG A 43 8.48 -19.89 -9.93
CA ARG A 43 9.76 -20.44 -9.49
C ARG A 43 10.85 -20.35 -10.56
N THR A 44 10.48 -20.37 -11.84
CA THR A 44 11.35 -20.18 -13.01
C THR A 44 10.56 -19.46 -14.12
N GLN A 45 11.24 -18.88 -15.12
CA GLN A 45 10.57 -18.16 -16.22
C GLN A 45 9.58 -19.03 -17.02
N ASP A 46 9.86 -20.32 -17.14
CA ASP A 46 9.02 -21.26 -17.89
C ASP A 46 7.94 -21.95 -17.03
N ALA A 47 7.96 -21.76 -15.71
CA ALA A 47 6.97 -22.36 -14.83
C ALA A 47 5.67 -21.55 -14.78
N PRO A 48 4.50 -22.21 -14.70
CA PRO A 48 3.23 -21.50 -14.57
C PRO A 48 3.17 -20.69 -13.26
N PRO A 49 2.67 -19.43 -13.31
CA PRO A 49 2.52 -18.60 -12.12
C PRO A 49 1.48 -19.20 -11.15
N ARG A 50 1.81 -19.21 -9.86
CA ARG A 50 0.92 -19.62 -8.78
C ARG A 50 0.44 -18.38 -8.03
N ALA A 51 -0.87 -18.24 -7.85
CA ALA A 51 -1.46 -17.11 -7.14
C ALA A 51 -1.59 -17.41 -5.63
N PHE A 52 -1.27 -16.41 -4.81
CA PHE A 52 -1.34 -16.45 -3.36
C PHE A 52 -2.07 -15.21 -2.84
N ALA A 53 -2.78 -15.37 -1.73
CA ALA A 53 -3.38 -14.28 -0.96
C ALA A 53 -2.94 -14.43 0.51
N LEU A 54 -2.17 -13.47 1.00
CA LEU A 54 -1.70 -13.42 2.39
C LEU A 54 -2.38 -12.26 3.11
N THR A 55 -2.74 -12.47 4.37
CA THR A 55 -3.20 -11.41 5.28
C THR A 55 -2.32 -11.47 6.52
N CYS A 56 -1.72 -10.34 6.88
CA CYS A 56 -0.97 -10.19 8.11
C CYS A 56 -1.93 -10.30 9.29
N ALA A 57 -1.58 -11.09 10.31
CA ALA A 57 -2.37 -11.23 11.52
C ALA A 57 -2.16 -10.05 12.48
N GLU A 58 -1.08 -9.29 12.32
CA GLU A 58 -0.77 -8.11 13.11
C GLU A 58 -1.36 -6.85 12.45
N GLN A 59 -1.75 -5.91 13.31
CA GLN A 59 -2.20 -4.60 12.86
C GLN A 59 -1.05 -3.83 12.20
N ILE A 60 -1.40 -2.93 11.28
CA ILE A 60 -0.43 -2.07 10.63
C ILE A 60 0.29 -1.18 11.65
N HIS A 61 1.58 -0.99 11.43
CA HIS A 61 2.36 -0.05 12.22
C HIS A 61 1.84 1.39 12.03
N LEU A 62 1.90 2.20 13.10
CA LEU A 62 1.44 3.60 13.07
C LEU A 62 2.16 4.42 11.98
N ASP A 63 3.44 4.16 11.74
CA ASP A 63 4.19 4.82 10.68
C ASP A 63 3.62 4.52 9.29
N LEU A 64 3.15 3.29 9.05
CA LEU A 64 2.54 2.95 7.78
C LEU A 64 1.17 3.63 7.63
N ALA A 65 0.37 3.66 8.71
CA ALA A 65 -0.88 4.40 8.73
C ALA A 65 -0.65 5.90 8.46
N HIS A 66 0.41 6.47 9.04
CA HIS A 66 0.83 7.84 8.81
C HIS A 66 1.24 8.06 7.34
N VAL A 67 2.10 7.22 6.76
CA VAL A 67 2.50 7.35 5.35
C VAL A 67 1.29 7.22 4.40
N LEU A 68 0.35 6.32 4.69
CA LEU A 68 -0.86 6.18 3.89
C LEU A 68 -1.79 7.41 4.00
N SER A 69 -1.86 8.06 5.16
CA SER A 69 -2.65 9.29 5.31
C SER A 69 -2.11 10.40 4.41
N ARG A 70 -0.79 10.46 4.20
CA ARG A 70 -0.14 11.41 3.27
C ARG A 70 -0.57 11.22 1.80
N LEU A 71 -1.19 10.11 1.45
CA LEU A 71 -1.75 9.87 0.11
C LEU A 71 -3.20 10.37 -0.05
N VAL A 72 -3.88 10.74 1.03
CA VAL A 72 -5.26 11.24 1.02
C VAL A 72 -5.45 12.49 0.13
N PRO A 73 -4.53 13.47 0.10
CA PRO A 73 -4.66 14.62 -0.80
C PRO A 73 -4.76 14.23 -2.28
N HIS A 74 -3.98 13.22 -2.71
CA HIS A 74 -4.04 12.70 -4.09
C HIS A 74 -5.39 12.04 -4.38
N LEU A 75 -5.93 11.28 -3.43
CA LEU A 75 -7.27 10.71 -3.55
C LEU A 75 -8.31 11.82 -3.72
N CYS A 76 -8.23 12.88 -2.91
CA CYS A 76 -9.15 14.01 -2.98
C CYS A 76 -9.08 14.75 -4.32
N LEU A 77 -7.88 15.03 -4.84
CA LEU A 77 -7.71 15.67 -6.17
C LEU A 77 -8.41 14.86 -7.26
N LEU A 78 -8.21 13.54 -7.27
CA LEU A 78 -8.76 12.65 -8.27
C LEU A 78 -10.29 12.56 -8.19
N THR A 79 -10.88 12.64 -7.01
CA THR A 79 -12.32 12.42 -6.80
C THR A 79 -13.15 13.70 -6.79
N GLU A 80 -12.60 14.83 -6.37
CA GLU A 80 -13.36 16.05 -6.06
C GLU A 80 -13.11 17.21 -7.04
N GLN A 81 -12.18 17.09 -7.99
CA GLN A 81 -11.77 18.19 -8.89
C GLN A 81 -11.44 19.50 -8.13
N LEU A 82 -10.76 19.37 -6.98
CA LEU A 82 -10.44 20.53 -6.13
C LEU A 82 -9.48 21.47 -6.85
N THR A 83 -9.66 22.78 -6.62
CA THR A 83 -8.68 23.78 -7.02
C THR A 83 -7.48 23.69 -6.08
N GLU A 84 -6.29 23.45 -6.62
CA GLU A 84 -5.05 23.47 -5.84
C GLU A 84 -4.85 24.87 -5.24
N THR A 85 -4.92 24.97 -3.93
CA THR A 85 -4.49 26.13 -3.14
C THR A 85 -3.05 25.92 -2.67
N PRO A 86 -2.30 26.98 -2.32
CA PRO A 86 -0.98 26.82 -1.69
C PRO A 86 -1.00 25.89 -0.47
N ASP A 87 -2.08 25.92 0.32
CA ASP A 87 -2.29 25.08 1.51
C ASP A 87 -2.89 23.69 1.17
N PHE A 88 -2.80 23.26 -0.08
CA PHE A 88 -3.37 21.98 -0.50
C PHE A 88 -2.53 20.79 -0.04
N TRP A 89 -1.21 20.96 -0.14
CA TRP A 89 -0.25 19.93 0.18
C TRP A 89 0.19 20.09 1.63
N PRO A 90 0.02 19.06 2.49
CA PRO A 90 0.46 19.14 3.87
C PRO A 90 2.00 19.20 3.91
N ASP A 91 2.59 20.07 4.74
CA ASP A 91 4.03 20.02 4.99
C ASP A 91 4.41 18.70 5.68
N VAL A 92 5.66 18.24 5.53
CA VAL A 92 6.12 16.91 6.05
C VAL A 92 5.88 16.76 7.56
N ALA A 93 5.84 17.88 8.30
CA ALA A 93 5.62 17.92 9.74
C ALA A 93 4.17 18.24 10.14
N GLU A 94 3.28 18.53 9.19
CA GLU A 94 1.92 19.00 9.48
C GLU A 94 0.87 17.91 9.38
N GLU A 95 -0.12 17.99 10.28
CA GLU A 95 -1.35 17.22 10.23
C GLU A 95 -2.17 17.61 8.98
N LEU A 96 -2.93 16.65 8.46
CA LEU A 96 -3.79 16.89 7.30
C LEU A 96 -4.93 17.85 7.66
N PRO A 97 -5.24 18.85 6.81
CA PRO A 97 -6.41 19.71 6.99
C PRO A 97 -7.71 18.92 7.21
N THR A 98 -8.61 19.43 8.08
CA THR A 98 -9.89 18.79 8.47
C THR A 98 -10.75 18.32 7.30
N ARG A 99 -10.70 19.01 6.15
CA ARG A 99 -11.43 18.59 4.92
C ARG A 99 -11.06 17.18 4.44
N PHE A 100 -9.87 16.69 4.79
CA PHE A 100 -9.37 15.37 4.44
C PHE A 100 -9.82 14.27 5.40
N GLU A 101 -10.38 14.61 6.57
CA GLU A 101 -10.88 13.63 7.55
C GLU A 101 -12.01 12.75 6.99
N LEU A 102 -12.74 13.25 5.98
CA LEU A 102 -13.76 12.49 5.28
C LEU A 102 -13.19 11.40 4.38
N PHE A 103 -11.88 11.40 4.11
CA PHE A 103 -11.24 10.49 3.18
C PHE A 103 -10.26 9.56 3.89
N THR A 104 -10.19 8.32 3.45
CA THR A 104 -9.26 7.33 3.99
C THR A 104 -8.68 6.51 2.85
N VAL A 105 -7.35 6.45 2.76
CA VAL A 105 -6.68 5.52 1.84
C VAL A 105 -6.67 4.14 2.49
N THR A 106 -7.32 3.18 1.83
CA THR A 106 -7.45 1.80 2.29
C THR A 106 -6.53 0.84 1.55
N GLY A 107 -5.82 1.30 0.52
CA GLY A 107 -4.83 0.48 -0.17
C GLY A 107 -4.29 1.14 -1.42
N PHE A 108 -3.42 0.40 -2.11
CA PHE A 108 -2.93 0.80 -3.42
C PHE A 108 -2.49 -0.43 -4.21
N SER A 109 -2.52 -0.34 -5.54
CA SER A 109 -1.94 -1.36 -6.41
C SER A 109 -0.94 -0.73 -7.37
N MET A 110 0.14 -1.46 -7.65
CA MET A 110 1.11 -1.08 -8.67
C MET A 110 0.66 -1.61 -10.03
N GLY A 111 0.75 -0.79 -11.06
CA GLY A 111 0.54 -1.21 -12.44
C GLY A 111 1.60 -2.22 -12.89
N LYS A 112 1.27 -3.04 -13.90
CA LYS A 112 2.22 -3.96 -14.51
C LYS A 112 3.46 -3.20 -14.99
N GLY A 113 4.64 -3.66 -14.59
CA GLY A 113 5.91 -2.99 -14.93
C GLY A 113 6.21 -1.73 -14.12
N GLN A 114 5.57 -1.53 -12.96
CA GLN A 114 5.75 -0.37 -12.06
C GLN A 114 5.38 1.00 -12.68
N GLY A 115 4.77 1.02 -13.87
CA GLY A 115 4.44 2.26 -14.61
C GLY A 115 3.23 3.05 -14.09
N GLY A 116 2.74 2.78 -12.87
CA GLY A 116 1.61 3.50 -12.30
C GLY A 116 1.20 2.99 -10.92
N VAL A 117 0.47 3.82 -10.18
CA VAL A 117 -0.12 3.50 -8.87
C VAL A 117 -1.61 3.78 -8.92
N THR A 118 -2.42 2.79 -8.57
CA THR A 118 -3.84 2.99 -8.27
C THR A 118 -3.99 3.15 -6.78
N LEU A 119 -4.52 4.28 -6.32
CA LEU A 119 -4.93 4.44 -4.93
C LEU A 119 -6.34 3.89 -4.75
N VAL A 120 -6.55 3.15 -3.67
CA VAL A 120 -7.88 2.71 -3.24
C VAL A 120 -8.21 3.43 -1.96
N GLY A 121 -9.32 4.15 -1.94
CA GLY A 121 -9.75 4.89 -0.78
C GLY A 121 -11.25 4.87 -0.62
N GLN A 122 -11.69 5.42 0.50
CA GLN A 122 -13.08 5.57 0.88
C GLN A 122 -13.32 7.03 1.25
N ARG A 123 -14.49 7.54 0.89
CA ARG A 123 -15.00 8.80 1.41
C ARG A 123 -16.23 8.57 2.29
N THR A 124 -16.20 9.07 3.50
CA THR A 124 -17.37 9.13 4.39
C THR A 124 -18.33 10.22 3.89
N LEU A 125 -19.56 9.80 3.60
CA LEU A 125 -20.68 10.65 3.22
C LEU A 125 -21.59 10.92 4.43
N THR A 126 -22.55 11.82 4.26
CA THR A 126 -23.58 12.09 5.27
C THR A 126 -24.34 10.81 5.66
N GLY A 127 -24.52 10.61 6.97
CA GLY A 127 -25.21 9.45 7.53
C GLY A 127 -24.39 8.16 7.53
N ASN A 128 -23.06 8.23 7.70
CA ASN A 128 -22.13 7.09 7.77
C ASN A 128 -22.13 6.17 6.53
N LYS A 129 -22.53 6.70 5.36
CA LYS A 129 -22.37 5.98 4.09
C LYS A 129 -20.95 6.17 3.57
N VAL A 130 -20.44 5.23 2.77
CA VAL A 130 -19.10 5.30 2.18
C VAL A 130 -19.17 5.20 0.66
N LEU A 131 -18.32 5.97 -0.04
CA LEU A 131 -18.05 5.89 -1.48
C LEU A 131 -16.62 5.42 -1.72
#